data_AF-A0A3D4ITW7-F1
#
_entry.id   AF-A0A3D4ITW7-F1
#
_cell.length_a   1.000
_cell.length_b   1.000
_cell.length_c   1.000
_cell.angle_alpha   90.00
_cell.angle_beta   90.00
_cell.angle_gamma   90.00
#
_symmetry.space_group_name_H-M   'P 1'
#
loop_
_entity.id
_entity.type
_entity.pdbx_description
1 polymer ?
#
loop_
_entity_poly.entity_id
_entity_poly.type
_entity_poly.pdbx_seq_one_letter_code
_entity_poly.pdbx_strand_id
1 'polypeptide(L)'
;MKRFLKIIIVLFFTFAILGRVINMLDLPDTQTTDWEADYCDEYTSVDSLNVDDIRFTHHRSWNKYSYDSLYCLTYVLSNHNNKISNEFRNNLYSKERNYEDYWRNIYYELYQHDKEGISFLQDSLQNLAVEFKLNRNELAKLIVSFVQDIPYNYVMPGPCDRNDFPCRGNEKFGILSPVEFLYSLNGDCDTRSVLLYALLKHFEFDPMIMISNQYRHAMIAIDLPASGDYIIHKGKKFYFWETTNTGWLPGMLPPDVSNITYWKITLDHEYQTFTSGNR
;
A
#
# COMPACT_ATOMS: atom_id res chain seq x y z
N MET A 1 5.24 -72.70 24.48
CA MET A 1 3.84 -72.38 24.06
C MET A 1 3.08 -71.49 25.04
N LYS A 2 2.94 -71.80 26.34
CA LYS A 2 2.11 -71.00 27.28
C LYS A 2 2.51 -69.52 27.47
N ARG A 3 3.80 -69.17 27.37
CA ARG A 3 4.29 -67.77 27.44
C ARG A 3 3.99 -66.97 26.17
N PHE A 4 4.08 -67.60 25.01
CA PHE A 4 3.83 -66.96 23.71
C PHE A 4 2.33 -66.64 23.53
N LEU A 5 1.45 -67.56 23.96
CA LEU A 5 0.00 -67.36 23.95
C LEU A 5 -0.44 -66.21 24.87
N LYS A 6 0.21 -66.03 26.03
CA LYS A 6 -0.05 -64.89 26.92
C LYS A 6 0.32 -63.53 26.30
N ILE A 7 1.41 -63.46 25.53
CA ILE A 7 1.84 -62.23 24.86
C ILE A 7 0.87 -61.86 23.73
N ILE A 8 0.42 -62.84 22.95
CA ILE A 8 -0.57 -62.62 21.88
C ILE A 8 -1.90 -62.14 22.47
N ILE A 9 -2.36 -62.73 23.58
CA ILE A 9 -3.60 -62.29 24.24
C ILE A 9 -3.47 -60.85 24.74
N VAL A 10 -2.34 -60.48 25.36
CA VAL A 10 -2.12 -59.11 25.82
C VAL A 10 -2.09 -58.12 24.65
N LEU A 11 -1.39 -58.45 23.55
CA LEU A 11 -1.36 -57.60 22.35
C LEU A 11 -2.73 -57.46 21.68
N PHE A 12 -3.54 -58.53 21.68
CA PHE A 12 -4.89 -58.48 21.13
C PHE A 12 -5.83 -57.63 21.99
N PHE A 13 -5.70 -57.71 23.32
CA PHE A 13 -6.45 -56.85 24.24
C PHE A 13 -6.02 -55.39 24.15
N THR A 14 -4.73 -55.08 23.99
CA THR A 14 -4.29 -53.69 23.81
C THR A 14 -4.77 -53.12 22.47
N PHE A 15 -4.75 -53.90 21.39
CA PHE A 15 -5.28 -53.48 20.09
C PHE A 15 -6.80 -53.28 20.11
N ALA A 16 -7.54 -54.15 20.81
CA ALA A 16 -8.98 -54.01 20.98
C ALA A 16 -9.37 -52.77 21.81
N ILE A 17 -8.58 -52.44 22.85
CA ILE A 17 -8.77 -51.23 23.65
C ILE A 17 -8.43 -49.99 22.82
N LEU A 18 -7.33 -49.98 22.05
CA LEU A 18 -6.99 -48.87 21.15
C LEU A 18 -8.07 -48.65 20.08
N GLY A 19 -8.59 -49.72 19.46
CA GLY A 19 -9.68 -49.63 18.49
C GLY A 19 -10.96 -49.08 19.09
N ARG A 20 -11.27 -49.41 20.35
CA ARG A 20 -12.42 -48.82 21.07
C ARG A 20 -12.20 -47.37 21.48
N VAL A 21 -10.98 -46.97 21.81
CA VAL A 21 -10.64 -45.57 22.12
C VAL A 21 -10.69 -44.71 20.85
N ILE A 22 -10.23 -45.23 19.70
CA ILE A 22 -10.36 -44.55 18.40
C ILE A 22 -11.85 -44.37 18.04
N ASN A 23 -12.68 -45.43 18.16
CA ASN A 23 -14.13 -45.32 17.92
C ASN A 23 -14.88 -44.46 18.97
N MET A 24 -14.28 -44.20 20.13
CA MET A 24 -14.83 -43.29 21.15
C MET A 24 -14.32 -41.84 20.99
N LEU A 25 -13.26 -41.67 20.19
CA LEU A 25 -12.72 -40.40 19.71
C LEU A 25 -13.24 -40.04 18.31
N ASP A 26 -14.22 -40.80 17.77
CA ASP A 26 -15.06 -40.36 16.66
C ASP A 26 -15.87 -39.15 17.16
N LEU A 27 -15.23 -37.99 17.05
CA LEU A 27 -15.83 -36.69 17.15
C LEU A 27 -17.05 -36.68 16.21
N PRO A 28 -18.20 -36.17 16.65
CA PRO A 28 -19.36 -36.10 15.79
C PRO A 28 -18.95 -35.37 14.52
N ASP A 29 -19.25 -35.98 13.37
CA ASP A 29 -19.08 -35.40 12.04
C ASP A 29 -19.83 -34.09 12.01
N THR A 30 -19.14 -33.00 12.37
CA THR A 30 -19.58 -31.66 12.06
C THR A 30 -19.67 -31.64 10.56
N GLN A 31 -20.90 -31.72 10.05
CA GLN A 31 -21.28 -30.97 8.87
C GLN A 31 -20.82 -29.53 9.12
N THR A 32 -19.56 -29.28 8.81
CA THR A 32 -19.05 -27.97 8.52
C THR A 32 -19.81 -27.60 7.27
N THR A 33 -20.87 -26.85 7.49
CA THR A 33 -21.45 -26.09 6.42
C THR A 33 -20.33 -25.19 5.93
N ASP A 34 -19.73 -25.59 4.81
CA ASP A 34 -18.82 -24.84 3.96
C ASP A 34 -19.51 -23.54 3.56
N TRP A 35 -19.40 -22.50 4.38
CA TRP A 35 -19.61 -21.13 3.98
C TRP A 35 -18.59 -20.24 4.69
N GLU A 36 -17.76 -19.60 3.84
CA GLU A 36 -16.84 -18.50 4.12
C GLU A 36 -15.62 -18.83 5.00
N ALA A 37 -14.72 -19.67 4.48
CA ALA A 37 -13.32 -19.32 4.59
C ALA A 37 -13.11 -18.08 3.70
N ASP A 38 -12.93 -16.93 4.35
CA ASP A 38 -12.62 -15.61 3.79
C ASP A 38 -11.40 -15.72 2.86
N TYR A 39 -11.65 -15.96 1.57
CA TYR A 39 -10.60 -16.08 0.57
C TYR A 39 -10.27 -14.67 0.09
N CYS A 40 -9.00 -14.26 0.21
CA CYS A 40 -8.50 -12.96 -0.25
C CYS A 40 -8.49 -12.85 -1.80
N ASP A 41 -9.60 -13.19 -2.47
CA ASP A 41 -9.76 -13.08 -3.92
C ASP A 41 -10.02 -11.63 -4.32
N GLU A 42 -9.14 -11.07 -5.15
CA GLU A 42 -9.29 -9.67 -5.58
C GLU A 42 -10.54 -9.45 -6.42
N TYR A 43 -11.30 -8.39 -6.09
CA TYR A 43 -12.40 -7.92 -6.92
C TYR A 43 -12.59 -6.41 -6.82
N THR A 44 -13.20 -5.85 -7.85
CA THR A 44 -13.75 -4.49 -7.82
C THR A 44 -15.21 -4.56 -8.24
N SER A 45 -16.09 -4.07 -7.38
CA SER A 45 -17.53 -4.01 -7.66
C SER A 45 -18.01 -2.56 -7.64
N VAL A 46 -19.00 -2.28 -8.48
CA VAL A 46 -19.64 -0.96 -8.55
C VAL A 46 -21.06 -1.09 -8.00
N ASP A 47 -21.38 -0.26 -7.01
CA ASP A 47 -22.75 -0.05 -6.55
C ASP A 47 -23.21 1.34 -7.00
N SER A 48 -24.47 1.44 -7.41
CA SER A 48 -25.08 2.69 -7.86
C SER A 48 -26.55 2.70 -7.49
N LEU A 49 -26.91 3.57 -6.55
CA LEU A 49 -28.30 3.92 -6.30
C LEU A 49 -28.83 4.88 -7.38
N ASN A 50 -27.94 5.70 -7.96
CA ASN A 50 -28.12 6.51 -9.17
C ASN A 50 -26.74 6.97 -9.71
N VAL A 51 -26.73 7.68 -10.84
CA VAL A 51 -25.49 8.13 -11.55
C VAL A 51 -24.57 9.00 -10.67
N ASP A 52 -25.12 9.70 -9.68
CA ASP A 52 -24.36 10.60 -8.80
C ASP A 52 -23.85 9.93 -7.51
N ASP A 53 -24.38 8.76 -7.15
CA ASP A 53 -23.96 7.96 -5.98
C ASP A 53 -23.28 6.65 -6.39
N ILE A 54 -22.46 6.69 -7.45
CA ILE A 54 -21.62 5.56 -7.85
C ILE A 54 -20.55 5.35 -6.78
N ARG A 55 -20.44 4.13 -6.26
CA ARG A 55 -19.43 3.72 -5.28
C ARG A 55 -18.66 2.54 -5.83
N PHE A 56 -17.34 2.61 -5.69
CA PHE A 56 -16.44 1.52 -6.01
C PHE A 56 -16.01 0.84 -4.71
N THR A 57 -16.25 -0.47 -4.63
CA THR A 57 -15.69 -1.33 -3.60
C THR A 57 -14.49 -2.04 -4.19
N HIS A 58 -13.33 -1.85 -3.58
CA HIS A 58 -12.11 -2.58 -3.91
C HIS A 58 -11.79 -3.55 -2.79
N HIS A 59 -11.80 -4.85 -3.11
CA HIS A 59 -11.18 -5.88 -2.27
C HIS A 59 -9.82 -6.20 -2.88
N ARG A 60 -8.77 -5.87 -2.13
CA ARG A 60 -7.37 -5.98 -2.57
C ARG A 60 -6.68 -7.06 -1.76
N SER A 61 -5.82 -7.83 -2.43
CA SER A 61 -4.95 -8.78 -1.78
C SER A 61 -3.56 -8.73 -2.39
N TRP A 62 -2.54 -8.69 -1.53
CA TRP A 62 -1.16 -8.52 -1.97
C TRP A 62 -0.20 -9.33 -1.13
N ASN A 63 0.94 -9.65 -1.73
CA ASN A 63 1.97 -10.46 -1.09
C ASN A 63 2.69 -9.67 0.01
N LYS A 64 2.96 -10.36 1.13
CA LYS A 64 4.05 -9.95 2.03
C LYS A 64 5.37 -10.01 1.28
N TYR A 65 6.36 -9.23 1.71
CA TYR A 65 7.72 -9.32 1.16
C TYR A 65 8.38 -10.70 1.38
N SER A 66 7.91 -11.49 2.34
CA SER A 66 8.33 -12.87 2.58
C SER A 66 7.73 -13.86 1.56
N TYR A 67 6.70 -13.47 0.80
CA TYR A 67 5.94 -14.32 -0.12
C TYR A 67 5.36 -15.60 0.50
N ASP A 68 5.22 -15.63 1.83
CA ASP A 68 4.68 -16.77 2.59
C ASP A 68 3.18 -16.64 2.85
N SER A 69 2.64 -15.42 2.84
CA SER A 69 1.21 -15.16 2.95
C SER A 69 0.80 -13.84 2.30
N LEU A 70 -0.50 -13.67 2.16
CA LEU A 70 -1.12 -12.44 1.67
C LEU A 70 -1.54 -11.55 2.84
N TYR A 71 -1.67 -10.26 2.56
CA TYR A 71 -2.59 -9.35 3.25
C TYR A 71 -3.80 -9.16 2.35
N CYS A 72 -4.96 -8.86 2.94
CA CYS A 72 -6.09 -8.35 2.19
C CYS A 72 -6.92 -7.36 2.99
N LEU A 73 -7.58 -6.44 2.30
CA LEU A 73 -8.54 -5.50 2.88
C LEU A 73 -9.59 -5.09 1.86
N THR A 74 -10.70 -4.57 2.36
CA THR A 74 -11.78 -4.00 1.54
C THR A 74 -11.94 -2.52 1.87
N TYR A 75 -12.11 -1.69 0.85
CA TYR A 75 -12.53 -0.31 1.05
C TYR A 75 -13.50 0.16 -0.02
N VAL A 76 -14.22 1.24 0.29
CA VAL A 76 -15.23 1.83 -0.58
C VAL A 76 -14.95 3.31 -0.78
N LEU A 77 -14.99 3.78 -2.02
CA LEU A 77 -14.90 5.19 -2.37
C LEU A 77 -16.06 5.61 -3.27
N SER A 78 -16.63 6.77 -2.98
CA SER A 78 -17.68 7.36 -3.79
C SER A 78 -17.10 8.19 -4.94
N ASN A 79 -17.82 8.20 -6.06
CA ASN A 79 -17.54 9.10 -7.18
C ASN A 79 -17.62 10.57 -6.76
N HIS A 80 -18.46 10.90 -5.78
CA HIS A 80 -18.54 12.24 -5.21
C HIS A 80 -17.19 12.68 -4.61
N ASN A 81 -16.56 11.83 -3.79
CA ASN A 81 -15.25 12.14 -3.21
C ASN A 81 -14.18 12.27 -4.31
N ASN A 82 -14.18 11.36 -5.29
CA ASN A 82 -13.30 11.44 -6.45
C ASN A 82 -13.47 12.75 -7.24
N LYS A 83 -14.71 13.20 -7.47
CA LYS A 83 -14.99 14.49 -8.13
C LYS A 83 -14.45 15.68 -7.33
N ILE A 84 -14.63 15.70 -6.02
CA ILE A 84 -14.11 16.79 -5.16
C ILE A 84 -12.59 16.88 -5.28
N SER A 85 -11.87 15.76 -5.15
CA SER A 85 -10.41 15.75 -5.27
C SER A 85 -9.94 16.08 -6.69
N ASN A 86 -10.65 15.61 -7.72
CA ASN A 86 -10.39 15.98 -9.11
C ASN A 86 -10.56 17.48 -9.37
N GLU A 87 -11.64 18.09 -8.88
CA GLU A 87 -11.90 19.51 -8.98
C GLU A 87 -10.83 20.32 -8.23
N PHE A 88 -10.42 19.88 -7.04
CA PHE A 88 -9.34 20.52 -6.29
C PHE A 88 -8.03 20.50 -7.08
N ARG A 89 -7.58 19.34 -7.57
CA ARG A 89 -6.36 19.23 -8.37
C ARG A 89 -6.41 20.08 -9.64
N ASN A 90 -7.56 20.12 -10.31
CA ASN A 90 -7.75 20.93 -11.51
C ASN A 90 -7.73 22.44 -11.24
N ASN A 91 -8.14 22.87 -10.04
CA ASN A 91 -8.08 24.27 -9.61
C ASN A 91 -6.75 24.67 -8.95
N LEU A 92 -5.94 23.69 -8.55
CA LEU A 92 -4.64 23.91 -7.91
C LEU A 92 -3.69 24.67 -8.85
N TYR A 93 -2.90 25.59 -8.29
CA TYR A 93 -1.94 26.38 -9.04
C TYR A 93 -0.71 26.66 -8.18
N SER A 94 0.47 26.38 -8.73
CA SER A 94 1.76 26.70 -8.12
C SER A 94 2.37 27.93 -8.79
N LYS A 95 2.84 28.89 -7.97
CA LYS A 95 3.58 30.08 -8.43
C LYS A 95 5.09 29.85 -8.48
N GLU A 96 5.54 28.70 -8.00
CA GLU A 96 6.96 28.41 -7.84
C GLU A 96 7.63 28.22 -9.19
N ARG A 97 8.85 28.76 -9.32
CA ARG A 97 9.63 28.68 -10.57
C ARG A 97 10.71 27.61 -10.52
N ASN A 98 11.20 27.29 -9.32
CA ASN A 98 12.14 26.20 -9.14
C ASN A 98 11.39 24.87 -9.26
N TYR A 99 12.03 23.88 -9.91
CA TYR A 99 11.40 22.59 -10.23
C TYR A 99 10.99 21.82 -8.96
N GLU A 100 11.89 21.74 -7.98
CA GLU A 100 11.65 21.07 -6.71
C GLU A 100 10.57 21.79 -5.90
N ASP A 101 10.60 23.13 -5.85
CA ASP A 101 9.61 23.93 -5.12
C ASP A 101 8.22 23.86 -5.77
N TYR A 102 8.16 23.80 -7.10
CA TYR A 102 6.94 23.63 -7.88
C TYR A 102 6.24 22.31 -7.54
N TRP A 103 6.97 21.20 -7.60
CA TRP A 103 6.44 19.90 -7.24
C TRP A 103 6.17 19.77 -5.75
N ARG A 104 6.99 20.38 -4.88
CA ARG A 104 6.73 20.44 -3.44
C ARG A 104 5.35 21.04 -3.15
N ASN A 105 5.03 22.18 -3.76
CA ASN A 105 3.73 22.81 -3.58
C ASN A 105 2.60 21.88 -4.06
N ILE A 106 2.72 21.30 -5.26
CA ILE A 106 1.68 20.41 -5.80
C ILE A 106 1.46 19.20 -4.90
N TYR A 107 2.52 18.44 -4.57
CA TYR A 107 2.41 17.25 -3.74
C TYR A 107 1.85 17.57 -2.35
N TYR A 108 2.31 18.66 -1.74
CA TYR A 108 1.86 19.06 -0.42
C TYR A 108 0.37 19.42 -0.40
N GLU A 109 -0.10 20.21 -1.38
CA GLU A 109 -1.51 20.61 -1.46
C GLU A 109 -2.43 19.41 -1.71
N LEU A 110 -2.03 18.48 -2.58
CA LEU A 110 -2.77 17.22 -2.80
C LEU A 110 -2.81 16.35 -1.54
N TYR A 111 -1.68 16.21 -0.84
CA TYR A 111 -1.61 15.52 0.45
C TYR A 111 -2.55 16.17 1.48
N GLN A 112 -2.46 17.49 1.67
CA GLN A 112 -3.23 18.19 2.69
C GLN A 112 -4.73 18.12 2.44
N HIS A 113 -5.14 18.19 1.17
CA HIS A 113 -6.54 18.09 0.79
C HIS A 113 -7.11 16.69 1.06
N ASP A 114 -6.38 15.64 0.70
CA ASP A 114 -6.90 14.27 0.69
C ASP A 114 -6.61 13.45 1.96
N LYS A 115 -5.72 13.89 2.86
CA LYS A 115 -5.28 13.09 4.02
C LYS A 115 -6.41 12.56 4.91
N GLU A 116 -7.50 13.31 5.05
CA GLU A 116 -8.69 12.89 5.81
C GLU A 116 -9.62 12.01 4.96
N GLY A 117 -9.64 12.27 3.65
CA GLY A 117 -10.43 11.52 2.66
C GLY A 117 -9.97 10.08 2.46
N ILE A 118 -8.82 9.70 3.02
CA ILE A 118 -8.27 8.33 2.99
C ILE A 118 -8.26 7.65 4.37
N SER A 119 -8.95 8.22 5.37
CA SER A 119 -8.97 7.71 6.75
C SER A 119 -9.49 6.27 6.88
N PHE A 120 -10.49 5.88 6.08
CA PHE A 120 -10.97 4.49 6.04
C PHE A 120 -9.86 3.47 5.73
N LEU A 121 -8.89 3.85 4.88
CA LEU A 121 -7.77 2.99 4.51
C LEU A 121 -6.74 2.97 5.63
N GLN A 122 -6.51 4.11 6.28
CA GLN A 122 -5.65 4.20 7.46
C GLN A 122 -6.17 3.27 8.57
N ASP A 123 -7.47 3.29 8.86
CA ASP A 123 -8.09 2.39 9.84
C ASP A 123 -7.94 0.91 9.45
N SER A 124 -8.13 0.58 8.17
CA SER A 124 -8.00 -0.79 7.67
C SER A 124 -6.56 -1.31 7.77
N LEU A 125 -5.56 -0.48 7.43
CA LEU A 125 -4.15 -0.81 7.58
C LEU A 125 -3.76 -0.94 9.06
N GLN A 126 -4.32 -0.11 9.94
CA GLN A 126 -4.11 -0.20 11.38
C GLN A 126 -4.68 -1.52 11.94
N ASN A 127 -5.84 -1.97 11.47
CA ASN A 127 -6.43 -3.24 11.87
C ASN A 127 -5.55 -4.43 11.46
N LEU A 128 -5.07 -4.44 10.20
CA LEU A 128 -4.11 -5.45 9.75
C LEU A 128 -2.84 -5.45 10.59
N ALA A 129 -2.32 -4.27 10.94
CA ALA A 129 -1.13 -4.17 11.77
C ALA A 129 -1.32 -4.79 13.16
N VAL A 130 -2.50 -4.60 13.77
CA VAL A 130 -2.85 -5.21 15.07
C VAL A 130 -3.05 -6.71 14.94
N GLU A 131 -3.78 -7.16 13.94
CA GLU A 131 -4.09 -8.57 13.69
C GLU A 131 -2.81 -9.39 13.51
N PHE A 132 -1.92 -8.92 12.64
CA PHE A 132 -0.66 -9.58 12.35
C PHE A 132 0.45 -9.24 13.35
N LYS A 133 0.16 -8.42 14.38
CA LYS A 133 1.10 -7.98 15.43
C LYS A 133 2.37 -7.37 14.86
N LEU A 134 2.22 -6.53 13.84
CA LEU A 134 3.32 -5.94 13.10
C LEU A 134 4.07 -4.93 13.97
N ASN A 135 5.41 -5.02 13.95
CA ASN A 135 6.25 -3.95 14.47
C ASN A 135 6.30 -2.75 13.51
N ARG A 136 6.96 -1.67 13.93
CA ARG A 136 7.05 -0.43 13.14
C ARG A 136 7.65 -0.61 11.74
N ASN A 137 8.67 -1.45 11.58
CA ASN A 137 9.25 -1.72 10.26
C ASN A 137 8.33 -2.56 9.38
N GLU A 138 7.60 -3.50 9.98
CA GLU A 138 6.62 -4.34 9.28
C GLU A 138 5.38 -3.54 8.87
N LEU A 139 4.93 -2.59 9.69
CA LEU A 139 3.86 -1.65 9.33
C LEU A 139 4.26 -0.79 8.13
N ALA A 140 5.46 -0.21 8.12
CA ALA A 140 5.94 0.54 6.96
C ALA A 140 5.96 -0.33 5.69
N LYS A 141 6.40 -1.59 5.83
CA LYS A 141 6.42 -2.57 4.74
C LYS A 141 5.03 -2.92 4.25
N LEU A 142 4.07 -3.16 5.14
CA LEU A 142 2.65 -3.37 4.82
C LEU A 142 2.14 -2.23 3.94
N ILE A 143 2.30 -0.98 4.40
CA ILE A 143 1.83 0.23 3.70
C ILE A 143 2.47 0.36 2.31
N VAL A 144 3.80 0.22 2.21
CA VAL A 144 4.49 0.39 0.92
C VAL A 144 4.17 -0.75 -0.04
N SER A 145 4.12 -2.00 0.44
CA SER A 145 3.75 -3.15 -0.40
C SER A 145 2.33 -3.05 -0.94
N PHE A 146 1.38 -2.49 -0.17
CA PHE A 146 0.02 -2.24 -0.63
C PHE A 146 0.00 -1.34 -1.87
N VAL A 147 0.77 -0.24 -1.85
CA VAL A 147 0.83 0.70 -2.98
C VAL A 147 1.65 0.15 -4.15
N GLN A 148 2.76 -0.55 -3.88
CA GLN A 148 3.58 -1.19 -4.90
C GLN A 148 2.78 -2.21 -5.73
N ASP A 149 1.87 -2.94 -5.08
CA ASP A 149 1.05 -3.98 -5.70
C ASP A 149 -0.04 -3.43 -6.63
N ILE A 150 -0.48 -2.19 -6.44
CA ILE A 150 -1.37 -1.52 -7.42
C ILE A 150 -0.66 -1.51 -8.78
N PRO A 151 -1.31 -1.86 -9.91
CA PRO A 151 -0.68 -1.83 -11.23
C PRO A 151 -0.23 -0.42 -11.67
N TYR A 152 0.94 -0.33 -12.32
CA TYR A 152 1.47 0.95 -12.79
C TYR A 152 0.70 1.46 -14.02
N ASN A 153 0.33 2.74 -13.98
CA ASN A 153 -0.34 3.43 -15.09
C ASN A 153 0.37 4.75 -15.33
N TYR A 154 0.58 5.13 -16.59
CA TYR A 154 1.01 6.49 -16.89
C TYR A 154 -0.11 7.48 -16.58
N VAL A 155 0.25 8.60 -15.98
CA VAL A 155 -0.65 9.75 -15.78
C VAL A 155 -0.07 10.92 -16.55
N MET A 156 -0.76 11.36 -17.60
CA MET A 156 -0.21 12.32 -18.56
C MET A 156 -0.99 13.64 -18.54
N PRO A 157 -0.30 14.80 -18.55
CA PRO A 157 -0.98 16.10 -18.62
C PRO A 157 -1.69 16.35 -19.94
N GLY A 158 -1.25 15.71 -21.01
CA GLY A 158 -1.89 15.71 -22.32
C GLY A 158 -2.50 14.34 -22.66
N PRO A 159 -2.95 14.14 -23.91
CA PRO A 159 -3.42 12.84 -24.36
C PRO A 159 -2.31 11.79 -24.21
N CYS A 160 -2.71 10.54 -23.99
CA CYS A 160 -1.79 9.42 -23.96
C CYS A 160 -1.06 9.29 -25.31
N ASP A 161 0.27 9.32 -25.25
CA ASP A 161 1.17 9.20 -26.40
C ASP A 161 2.07 7.96 -26.32
N ARG A 162 1.90 7.16 -25.25
CA ARG A 162 2.59 5.88 -25.00
C ARG A 162 1.60 4.75 -24.83
N ASN A 163 2.00 3.56 -25.27
CA ASN A 163 1.15 2.37 -25.31
C ASN A 163 1.81 1.12 -24.66
N ASP A 164 2.99 1.27 -24.05
CA ASP A 164 3.71 0.20 -23.38
C ASP A 164 3.13 -0.13 -21.99
N PHE A 165 2.44 0.83 -21.37
CA PHE A 165 1.63 0.62 -20.17
C PHE A 165 0.25 1.26 -20.34
N PRO A 166 -0.78 0.79 -19.59
CA PRO A 166 -2.03 1.51 -19.42
C PRO A 166 -1.78 2.99 -19.07
N CYS A 167 -2.60 3.88 -19.63
CA CYS A 167 -2.40 5.31 -19.52
C CYS A 167 -3.71 6.06 -19.30
N ARG A 168 -3.65 7.06 -18.42
CA ARG A 168 -4.70 8.04 -18.15
C ARG A 168 -4.19 9.43 -18.55
N GLY A 169 -4.73 9.94 -19.65
CA GLY A 169 -4.33 11.22 -20.24
C GLY A 169 -5.24 12.38 -19.85
N ASN A 170 -4.79 13.59 -20.15
CA ASN A 170 -5.44 14.88 -19.86
C ASN A 170 -5.62 15.15 -18.37
N GLU A 171 -4.71 14.63 -17.54
CA GLU A 171 -4.73 14.83 -16.10
C GLU A 171 -3.81 15.98 -15.73
N LYS A 172 -4.35 17.11 -15.27
CA LYS A 172 -3.53 18.29 -14.94
C LYS A 172 -2.32 17.90 -14.08
N PHE A 173 -1.16 18.43 -14.47
CA PHE A 173 0.18 18.13 -13.96
C PHE A 173 0.75 16.74 -14.30
N GLY A 174 -0.06 15.80 -14.79
CA GLY A 174 0.37 14.40 -14.96
C GLY A 174 0.40 13.66 -13.63
N ILE A 175 -0.57 13.90 -12.76
CA ILE A 175 -0.67 13.24 -11.45
C ILE A 175 -2.14 13.09 -11.05
N LEU A 176 -2.45 12.11 -10.21
CA LEU A 176 -3.71 12.02 -9.48
C LEU A 176 -3.50 12.30 -7.99
N SER A 177 -4.53 12.82 -7.32
CA SER A 177 -4.53 12.94 -5.86
C SER A 177 -4.66 11.57 -5.18
N PRO A 178 -4.36 11.43 -3.87
CA PRO A 178 -4.54 10.19 -3.13
C PRO A 178 -5.94 9.55 -3.25
N VAL A 179 -7.01 10.34 -3.16
CA VAL A 179 -8.40 9.85 -3.30
C VAL A 179 -8.68 9.41 -4.74
N GLU A 180 -8.25 10.18 -5.74
CA GLU A 180 -8.42 9.81 -7.16
C GLU A 180 -7.66 8.53 -7.52
N PHE A 181 -6.48 8.34 -6.91
CA PHE A 181 -5.69 7.13 -7.10
C PHE A 181 -6.38 5.91 -6.49
N LEU A 182 -6.82 6.00 -5.23
CA LEU A 182 -7.53 4.90 -4.57
C LEU A 182 -8.88 4.59 -5.22
N TYR A 183 -9.56 5.60 -5.79
CA TYR A 183 -10.81 5.39 -6.51
C TYR A 183 -10.64 4.66 -7.84
N SER A 184 -9.54 4.94 -8.55
CA SER A 184 -9.36 4.45 -9.93
C SER A 184 -8.33 3.34 -10.08
N LEU A 185 -7.47 3.15 -9.07
CA LEU A 185 -6.30 2.26 -9.09
C LEU A 185 -5.30 2.55 -10.22
N ASN A 186 -5.36 3.75 -10.82
CA ASN A 186 -4.41 4.19 -11.83
C ASN A 186 -3.43 5.18 -11.20
N GLY A 187 -2.12 4.88 -11.23
CA GLY A 187 -1.14 5.81 -10.69
C GLY A 187 0.28 5.54 -11.16
N ASP A 188 0.98 6.62 -11.44
CA ASP A 188 2.40 6.66 -11.77
C ASP A 188 3.27 6.88 -10.53
N CYS A 189 4.55 7.16 -10.73
CA CYS A 189 5.54 7.35 -9.68
C CYS A 189 5.18 8.52 -8.74
N ASP A 190 4.73 9.63 -9.29
CA ASP A 190 4.31 10.83 -8.56
C ASP A 190 3.08 10.53 -7.70
N THR A 191 2.04 9.98 -8.34
CA THR A 191 0.76 9.65 -7.70
C THR A 191 0.94 8.71 -6.51
N ARG A 192 1.74 7.64 -6.69
CA ARG A 192 2.06 6.68 -5.62
C ARG A 192 2.82 7.32 -4.48
N SER A 193 3.79 8.17 -4.78
CA SER A 193 4.63 8.82 -3.78
C SER A 193 3.82 9.76 -2.87
N VAL A 194 2.82 10.47 -3.41
CA VAL A 194 1.94 11.33 -2.62
C VAL A 194 1.03 10.52 -1.70
N LEU A 195 0.43 9.42 -2.18
CA LEU A 195 -0.38 8.53 -1.33
C LEU A 195 0.48 7.92 -0.21
N LEU A 196 1.68 7.43 -0.54
CA LEU A 196 2.58 6.86 0.47
C LEU A 196 3.04 7.88 1.49
N TYR A 197 3.34 9.10 1.07
CA TYR A 197 3.63 10.19 1.99
C TYR A 197 2.46 10.41 2.95
N ALA A 198 1.22 10.48 2.46
CA ALA A 198 0.03 10.69 3.28
C ALA A 198 -0.19 9.55 4.31
N LEU A 199 -0.11 8.30 3.88
CA LEU A 199 -0.28 7.13 4.74
C LEU A 199 0.83 7.03 5.78
N LEU A 200 2.10 7.15 5.36
CA LEU A 200 3.24 7.05 6.29
C LEU A 200 3.24 8.20 7.30
N LYS A 201 2.88 9.43 6.89
CA LYS A 201 2.72 10.55 7.83
C LYS A 201 1.63 10.31 8.86
N HIS A 202 0.51 9.68 8.49
CA HIS A 202 -0.55 9.33 9.42
C HIS A 202 -0.06 8.40 10.53
N PHE A 203 0.76 7.40 10.19
CA PHE A 203 1.38 6.47 11.16
C PHE A 203 2.66 7.00 11.83
N GLU A 204 2.82 8.33 11.83
CA GLU A 204 3.93 9.05 12.47
C GLU A 204 5.33 8.64 11.98
N PHE A 205 5.45 8.14 10.75
CA PHE A 205 6.75 7.99 10.11
C PHE A 205 7.27 9.33 9.59
N ASP A 206 8.56 9.33 9.24
CA ASP A 206 9.25 10.45 8.62
C ASP A 206 9.51 10.16 7.12
N PRO A 207 8.48 10.16 6.25
CA PRO A 207 8.66 10.01 4.81
C PRO A 207 9.09 11.31 4.15
N MET A 208 9.87 11.23 3.09
CA MET A 208 10.15 12.32 2.16
C MET A 208 9.82 11.89 0.74
N ILE A 209 9.40 12.82 -0.11
CA ILE A 209 9.28 12.56 -1.55
C ILE A 209 10.58 13.01 -2.22
N MET A 210 11.16 12.09 -2.99
CA MET A 210 12.36 12.27 -3.79
C MET A 210 11.98 12.35 -5.26
N ILE A 211 12.46 13.36 -5.98
CA ILE A 211 12.28 13.45 -7.44
C ILE A 211 13.63 13.54 -8.15
N SER A 212 13.63 13.13 -9.40
CA SER A 212 14.74 13.35 -10.31
C SER A 212 14.25 13.84 -11.66
N ASN A 213 14.62 15.06 -12.04
CA ASN A 213 14.38 15.56 -13.39
C ASN A 213 15.18 14.77 -14.45
N GLN A 214 16.37 14.29 -14.07
CA GLN A 214 17.23 13.49 -14.95
C GLN A 214 16.59 12.14 -15.29
N TYR A 215 16.02 11.46 -14.29
CA TYR A 215 15.36 10.17 -14.49
C TYR A 215 13.89 10.29 -14.85
N ARG A 216 13.29 11.48 -14.71
CA ARG A 216 11.85 11.71 -14.85
C ARG A 216 11.05 10.77 -13.96
N HIS A 217 11.44 10.71 -12.70
CA HIS A 217 10.96 9.71 -11.75
C HIS A 217 10.80 10.28 -10.34
N ALA A 218 9.89 9.69 -9.58
CA ALA A 218 9.58 10.03 -8.20
C ALA A 218 9.48 8.76 -7.33
N MET A 219 9.92 8.85 -6.09
CA MET A 219 9.77 7.80 -5.09
C MET A 219 9.79 8.40 -3.69
N ILE A 220 9.76 7.56 -2.65
CA ILE A 220 9.92 8.02 -1.28
C ILE A 220 11.32 7.73 -0.74
N ALA A 221 11.72 8.45 0.29
CA ALA A 221 12.79 8.06 1.21
C ALA A 221 12.26 8.11 2.65
N ILE A 222 12.73 7.23 3.53
CA ILE A 222 12.16 7.11 4.89
C ILE A 222 13.24 6.90 5.95
N ASP A 223 13.07 7.53 7.13
CA ASP A 223 13.84 7.22 8.34
C ASP A 223 13.30 5.91 8.95
N LEU A 224 13.93 4.80 8.55
CA LEU A 224 13.58 3.45 9.00
C LEU A 224 14.86 2.60 9.08
N PRO A 225 15.01 1.70 10.08
CA PRO A 225 16.11 0.75 10.09
C PRO A 225 16.10 -0.14 8.84
N ALA A 226 17.04 0.12 7.94
CA ALA A 226 17.26 -0.59 6.69
C ALA A 226 18.75 -0.57 6.31
N SER A 227 19.09 -1.16 5.17
CA SER A 227 20.45 -1.20 4.61
C SER A 227 20.40 -0.85 3.13
N GLY A 228 21.51 -0.37 2.57
CA GLY A 228 21.61 -0.03 1.15
C GLY A 228 21.66 1.48 0.94
N ASP A 229 21.01 1.96 -0.11
CA ASP A 229 21.08 3.34 -0.58
C ASP A 229 20.26 4.30 0.29
N TYR A 230 20.88 5.38 0.73
CA TYR A 230 20.25 6.40 1.57
C TYR A 230 20.80 7.79 1.26
N ILE A 231 20.07 8.80 1.72
CA ILE A 231 20.57 10.17 1.87
C ILE A 231 20.63 10.55 3.35
N ILE A 232 21.55 11.46 3.67
CA ILE A 232 21.60 12.08 5.00
C ILE A 232 20.84 13.39 4.93
N HIS A 233 19.82 13.53 5.75
CA HIS A 233 19.05 14.75 5.89
C HIS A 233 18.88 15.08 7.37
N LYS A 234 19.24 16.30 7.77
CA LYS A 234 19.21 16.76 9.18
C LYS A 234 19.87 15.78 10.18
N GLY A 235 20.96 15.14 9.76
CA GLY A 235 21.73 14.20 10.60
C GLY A 235 21.14 12.79 10.72
N LYS A 236 19.99 12.51 10.10
CA LYS A 236 19.37 11.18 10.04
C LYS A 236 19.56 10.55 8.66
N LYS A 237 19.52 9.21 8.59
CA LYS A 237 19.55 8.47 7.33
C LYS A 237 18.13 8.22 6.85
N PHE A 238 17.86 8.58 5.60
CA PHE A 238 16.61 8.28 4.92
C PHE A 238 16.90 7.35 3.76
N TYR A 239 16.39 6.13 3.84
CA TYR A 239 16.62 5.10 2.83
C TYR A 239 15.64 5.26 1.69
N PHE A 240 16.14 5.19 0.45
CA PHE A 240 15.29 5.23 -0.74
C PHE A 240 14.35 4.04 -0.80
N TRP A 241 13.14 4.21 -1.30
CA TRP A 241 12.21 3.10 -1.46
C TRP A 241 11.44 3.27 -2.74
N GLU A 242 11.82 2.48 -3.75
CA GLU A 242 11.14 2.43 -5.04
C GLU A 242 9.70 1.92 -4.87
N THR A 243 8.75 2.54 -5.57
CA THR A 243 7.30 2.37 -5.34
C THR A 243 6.54 1.87 -6.57
N THR A 244 7.20 1.81 -7.73
CA THR A 244 6.56 1.53 -9.02
C THR A 244 6.34 0.05 -9.32
N ASN A 245 6.97 -0.84 -8.55
CA ASN A 245 6.80 -2.28 -8.69
C ASN A 245 6.94 -2.98 -7.34
N THR A 246 6.49 -4.23 -7.27
CA THR A 246 6.61 -5.07 -6.08
C THR A 246 8.05 -5.53 -5.85
N GLY A 247 8.36 -5.87 -4.59
CA GLY A 247 9.64 -6.48 -4.23
C GLY A 247 10.80 -5.51 -3.97
N TRP A 248 10.62 -4.21 -4.22
CA TRP A 248 11.60 -3.21 -3.81
C TRP A 248 11.53 -2.99 -2.29
N LEU A 249 12.64 -3.25 -1.60
CA LEU A 249 12.78 -3.01 -0.16
C LEU A 249 13.41 -1.64 0.11
N PRO A 250 13.27 -1.07 1.33
CA PRO A 250 13.95 0.17 1.66
C PRO A 250 15.46 0.00 1.54
N GLY A 251 16.09 0.98 0.92
CA GLY A 251 17.51 1.01 0.57
C GLY A 251 17.86 0.33 -0.75
N MET A 252 16.88 -0.10 -1.55
CA MET A 252 17.13 -0.64 -2.89
C MET A 252 16.82 0.40 -3.96
N LEU A 253 17.85 0.81 -4.70
CA LEU A 253 17.68 1.55 -5.95
C LEU A 253 17.84 0.63 -7.17
N PRO A 254 16.97 0.77 -8.19
CA PRO A 254 17.20 0.15 -9.48
C PRO A 254 18.53 0.64 -10.10
N PRO A 255 19.29 -0.23 -10.80
CA PRO A 255 20.60 0.14 -11.35
C PRO A 255 20.59 1.35 -12.28
N ASP A 256 19.52 1.50 -13.09
CA ASP A 256 19.31 2.58 -14.04
C ASP A 256 19.02 3.94 -13.39
N VAL A 257 18.63 3.97 -12.12
CA VAL A 257 18.40 5.20 -11.35
C VAL A 257 19.27 5.34 -10.09
N SER A 258 20.34 4.53 -10.00
CA SER A 258 21.19 4.37 -8.82
C SER A 258 22.09 5.57 -8.47
N ASN A 259 22.34 6.51 -9.39
CA ASN A 259 23.15 7.69 -9.07
C ASN A 259 22.37 8.66 -8.18
N ILE A 260 22.64 8.60 -6.88
CA ILE A 260 22.01 9.40 -5.80
C ILE A 260 22.12 10.91 -6.04
N THR A 261 23.13 11.40 -6.76
CA THR A 261 23.34 12.85 -6.95
C THR A 261 22.25 13.53 -7.77
N TYR A 262 21.51 12.76 -8.58
CA TYR A 262 20.37 13.24 -9.37
C TYR A 262 19.03 13.25 -8.62
N TRP A 263 19.00 12.75 -7.39
CA TRP A 263 17.81 12.74 -6.56
C TRP A 263 17.78 13.97 -5.65
N LYS A 264 16.62 14.62 -5.59
CA LYS A 264 16.38 15.83 -4.79
C LYS A 264 15.22 15.64 -3.86
N ILE A 265 15.36 16.10 -2.62
CA ILE A 265 14.27 16.15 -1.65
C ILE A 265 13.28 17.21 -2.13
N THR A 266 12.07 16.78 -2.41
CA THR A 266 10.99 17.64 -2.89
C THR A 266 10.04 17.96 -1.77
N LEU A 267 9.56 16.95 -1.05
CA LEU A 267 8.71 17.15 0.12
C LEU A 267 9.37 16.50 1.33
N ASP A 268 9.70 17.33 2.32
CA ASP A 268 10.33 16.93 3.59
C ASP A 268 9.26 16.53 4.60
N HIS A 269 9.49 15.49 5.42
CA HIS A 269 8.62 15.04 6.51
C HIS A 269 8.19 16.13 7.50
N GLU A 270 9.01 17.17 7.69
CA GLU A 270 8.74 18.32 8.56
C GLU A 270 8.11 19.51 7.83
N TYR A 271 7.90 19.40 6.51
CA TYR A 271 7.41 20.53 5.74
C TYR A 271 6.02 20.97 6.18
N GLN A 272 5.91 22.26 6.48
CA GLN A 272 4.67 22.95 6.75
C GLN A 272 4.68 24.25 5.94
N THR A 273 3.55 24.59 5.34
CA THR A 273 3.39 25.94 4.80
C THR A 273 3.39 26.92 5.96
N PHE A 274 4.32 27.88 5.96
CA PHE A 274 4.16 29.06 6.79
C PHE A 274 2.96 29.83 6.23
N THR A 275 1.78 29.63 6.82
CA THR A 275 0.72 30.62 6.65
C THR A 275 1.31 31.91 7.20
N SER A 276 1.44 32.92 6.34
CA SER A 276 1.68 34.28 6.77
C SER A 276 0.49 34.69 7.64
N GLY A 277 0.56 34.37 8.93
CA GLY A 277 -0.30 34.96 9.93
C GLY A 277 -0.13 36.46 9.83
N ASN A 278 -1.25 37.14 9.62
CA ASN A 278 -1.43 38.59 9.66
C ASN A 278 -0.25 39.32 10.33
N ARG A 279 0.54 40.03 9.54
CA ARG A 279 1.29 41.21 9.97
C ARG A 279 0.83 42.39 9.14
#